data_AF-A0A7K4DSN6-F1
#
_entry.id   AF-A0A7K4DSN6-F1
#
_cell.length_a   1.000
_cell.length_b   1.000
_cell.length_c   1.000
_cell.angle_alpha   90.00
_cell.angle_beta   90.00
_cell.angle_gamma   90.00
#
_symmetry.space_group_name_H-M   'P 1'
#
loop_
_entity.id
_entity.type
_entity.pdbx_description
1 polymer ?
#
loop_
_entity_poly.entity_id
_entity_poly.type
_entity_poly.pdbx_seq_one_letter_code
_entity_poly.pdbx_strand_id
1 'polypeptide(L)'
;VDELVKELIKNAAVEFTAYYYFTNLRAHCTGMEGEGLKGIIEDARLEDLSHFESCLERIYQLGGSLPNDATEFIKISGCEFLQLPANPTDHKAILEKCLKAEQGAIVNWNKICQMTHGKDPATYDIAKDILAEEIEHESWFLELIYGRPSGHMRRKYSGERPHTRKHSRALDMA
;
A
#
# COMPACT_ATOMS: atom_id res chain seq x y z
N VAL A 1 -8.12 -3.46 -22.70
CA VAL A 1 -7.62 -2.22 -22.08
C VAL A 1 -8.56 -1.79 -20.97
N ASP A 2 -9.87 -1.67 -21.23
CA ASP A 2 -10.88 -1.25 -20.24
C ASP A 2 -10.86 -2.04 -18.93
N GLU A 3 -10.71 -3.37 -19.00
CA GLU A 3 -10.61 -4.21 -17.79
C GLU A 3 -9.35 -3.87 -16.97
N LEU A 4 -8.21 -3.64 -17.62
CA LEU A 4 -6.98 -3.24 -16.95
C LEU A 4 -7.14 -1.87 -16.27
N VAL A 5 -7.75 -0.90 -16.96
CA VAL A 5 -8.02 0.42 -16.39
C VAL A 5 -8.91 0.32 -15.16
N LYS A 6 -9.97 -0.49 -15.22
CA LYS A 6 -10.85 -0.74 -14.07
C LYS A 6 -10.10 -1.31 -12.87
N GLU A 7 -9.23 -2.29 -13.10
CA GLU A 7 -8.44 -2.89 -12.03
C GLU A 7 -7.36 -1.94 -11.49
N LEU A 8 -6.74 -1.11 -12.32
CA LEU A 8 -5.81 -0.07 -11.88
C LEU A 8 -6.51 1.01 -11.02
N ILE A 9 -7.71 1.45 -11.41
CA ILE A 9 -8.51 2.40 -10.60
C ILE A 9 -8.87 1.76 -9.25
N LYS A 10 -9.21 0.47 -9.25
CA LYS A 10 -9.47 -0.27 -8.00
C LYS A 10 -8.24 -0.33 -7.11
N ASN A 11 -7.07 -0.67 -7.66
CA ASN A 11 -5.83 -0.70 -6.90
C ASN A 11 -5.47 0.69 -6.37
N ALA A 12 -5.53 1.74 -7.20
CA ALA A 12 -5.32 3.11 -6.76
C ALA A 12 -6.23 3.50 -5.57
N ALA A 13 -7.49 3.06 -5.59
CA ALA A 13 -8.41 3.27 -4.47
C ALA A 13 -7.98 2.52 -3.20
N VAL A 14 -7.50 1.27 -3.34
CA VAL A 14 -6.97 0.48 -2.23
C VAL A 14 -5.75 1.16 -1.61
N GLU A 15 -4.74 1.51 -2.42
CA GLU A 15 -3.50 2.16 -1.97
C GLU A 15 -3.76 3.47 -1.23
N PHE A 16 -4.57 4.36 -1.82
CA PHE A 16 -4.88 5.64 -1.20
C PHE A 16 -5.68 5.48 0.11
N THR A 17 -6.58 4.50 0.16
CA THR A 17 -7.38 4.24 1.34
C THR A 17 -6.54 3.58 2.45
N ALA A 18 -5.60 2.70 2.10
CA ALA A 18 -4.62 2.12 3.02
C ALA A 18 -3.72 3.22 3.62
N TYR A 19 -3.15 4.09 2.78
CA TYR A 19 -2.40 5.30 3.20
C TYR A 19 -3.15 6.11 4.27
N TYR A 20 -4.44 6.39 4.04
CA TYR A 20 -5.28 7.09 5.01
C TYR A 20 -5.47 6.30 6.31
N TYR A 21 -5.87 5.04 6.23
CA TYR A 21 -6.12 4.25 7.44
C TYR A 21 -4.85 3.98 8.24
N PHE A 22 -3.71 3.76 7.59
CA PHE A 22 -2.42 3.61 8.25
C PHE A 22 -1.99 4.90 8.94
N THR A 23 -2.35 6.07 8.39
CA THR A 23 -2.19 7.36 9.09
C THR A 23 -2.91 7.36 10.44
N ASN A 24 -4.13 6.82 10.49
CA ASN A 24 -4.91 6.76 11.72
C ASN A 24 -4.40 5.66 12.67
N LEU A 25 -4.10 4.47 12.15
CA LEU A 25 -3.60 3.34 12.92
C LEU A 25 -2.27 3.66 13.62
N ARG A 26 -1.28 4.22 12.90
CA ARG A 26 0.03 4.56 13.48
C ARG A 26 -0.06 5.63 14.58
N ALA A 27 -1.05 6.52 14.51
CA ALA A 27 -1.25 7.55 15.53
C ALA A 27 -1.65 6.94 16.88
N HIS A 28 -2.18 5.72 16.89
CA HIS A 28 -2.59 4.98 18.08
C HIS A 28 -1.55 3.95 18.55
N CYS A 29 -0.43 3.81 17.85
CA CYS A 29 0.75 3.10 18.33
C CYS A 29 1.46 3.95 19.40
N THR A 30 1.00 3.83 20.64
CA THR A 30 1.46 4.59 21.81
C THR A 30 2.36 3.78 22.74
N GLY A 31 3.13 4.44 23.61
CA GLY A 31 4.02 3.79 24.57
C GLY A 31 5.35 3.32 23.95
N MET A 32 6.21 2.71 24.77
CA MET A 32 7.56 2.31 24.36
C MET A 32 7.56 1.30 23.20
N GLU A 33 6.64 0.33 23.25
CA GLU A 33 6.46 -0.65 22.17
C GLU A 33 5.91 0.00 20.90
N GLY A 34 4.88 0.84 21.04
CA GLY A 34 4.23 1.49 19.92
C GLY A 34 5.13 2.44 19.11
N GLU A 35 6.14 3.06 19.73
CA GLU A 35 7.02 3.98 19.02
C GLU A 35 7.85 3.29 17.92
N GLY A 36 8.30 2.05 18.15
CA GLY A 36 8.97 1.25 17.12
C GLY A 36 8.01 0.86 15.99
N LEU A 37 6.80 0.43 16.34
CA LEU A 37 5.76 0.03 15.38
C LEU A 37 5.31 1.20 14.50
N LYS A 38 5.22 2.40 15.09
CA LYS A 38 4.84 3.63 14.37
C LYS A 38 5.78 3.91 13.21
N GLY A 39 7.08 3.69 13.40
CA GLY A 39 8.05 3.80 12.32
C GLY A 39 7.70 2.84 11.18
N ILE A 40 7.50 1.55 11.49
CA ILE A 40 7.30 0.51 10.47
C ILE A 40 6.03 0.78 9.66
N ILE A 41 4.95 1.14 10.35
CA ILE A 41 3.69 1.54 9.70
C ILE A 41 3.87 2.84 8.90
N GLU A 42 4.72 3.78 9.33
CA GLU A 42 5.01 5.01 8.57
C GLU A 42 5.73 4.73 7.24
N ASP A 43 6.68 3.78 7.22
CA ASP A 43 7.38 3.41 6.00
C ASP A 43 6.40 2.78 5.00
N ALA A 44 5.63 1.77 5.44
CA ALA A 44 4.60 1.13 4.60
C ALA A 44 3.59 2.15 4.08
N ARG A 45 3.06 3.01 4.97
CA ARG A 45 2.12 4.09 4.62
C ARG A 45 2.66 4.99 3.51
N LEU A 46 3.91 5.44 3.59
CA LEU A 46 4.47 6.33 2.58
C LEU A 46 4.75 5.61 1.26
N GLU A 47 5.04 4.32 1.31
CA GLU A 47 5.10 3.45 0.13
C GLU A 47 3.71 3.30 -0.51
N ASP A 48 2.63 3.09 0.25
CA ASP A 48 1.24 3.08 -0.30
C ASP A 48 0.88 4.37 -1.03
N LEU A 49 1.32 5.53 -0.51
CA LEU A 49 1.13 6.80 -1.21
C LEU A 49 1.87 6.81 -2.55
N SER A 50 3.09 6.27 -2.57
CA SER A 50 3.85 6.10 -3.82
C SER A 50 3.18 5.12 -4.77
N HIS A 51 2.61 4.02 -4.28
CA HIS A 51 1.87 3.04 -5.07
C HIS A 51 0.67 3.70 -5.74
N PHE A 52 -0.13 4.46 -4.97
CA PHE A 52 -1.24 5.26 -5.49
C PHE A 52 -0.79 6.21 -6.60
N GLU A 53 0.24 7.03 -6.34
CA GLU A 53 0.75 8.01 -7.30
C GLU A 53 1.32 7.34 -8.57
N SER A 54 1.97 6.17 -8.41
CA SER A 54 2.49 5.37 -9.53
C SER A 54 1.38 4.86 -10.45
N CYS A 55 0.16 4.67 -9.92
CA CYS A 55 -1.00 4.28 -10.72
C CYS A 55 -1.54 5.44 -11.57
N LEU A 56 -1.50 6.67 -11.05
CA LEU A 56 -2.21 7.80 -11.63
C LEU A 56 -1.79 8.07 -13.07
N GLU A 57 -0.49 8.26 -13.28
CA GLU A 57 0.04 8.53 -14.62
C GLU A 57 -0.40 7.42 -15.59
N ARG A 58 -0.33 6.16 -15.15
CA ARG A 58 -0.66 5.02 -16.00
C ARG A 58 -2.14 4.92 -16.34
N ILE A 59 -3.04 5.19 -15.39
CA ILE A 59 -4.50 5.22 -15.61
C ILE A 59 -4.83 6.23 -16.72
N TYR A 60 -4.27 7.44 -16.65
CA TYR A 60 -4.55 8.48 -17.64
C TYR A 60 -3.88 8.21 -19.00
N GLN A 61 -2.67 7.63 -19.03
CA GLN A 61 -2.03 7.19 -20.29
C GLN A 61 -2.87 6.13 -21.03
N LEU A 62 -3.62 5.30 -20.31
CA LEU A 62 -4.53 4.29 -20.87
C LEU A 62 -5.92 4.86 -21.22
N GLY A 63 -6.14 6.16 -21.06
CA GLY A 63 -7.41 6.82 -21.34
C GLY A 63 -8.48 6.68 -20.23
N GLY A 64 -8.08 6.24 -19.04
CA GLY A 64 -8.95 6.18 -17.86
C GLY A 64 -9.03 7.52 -17.12
N SER A 65 -9.86 7.54 -16.08
CA SER A 65 -10.01 8.66 -15.15
C SER A 65 -10.41 8.15 -13.76
N LEU A 66 -9.99 8.85 -12.71
CA LEU A 66 -10.51 8.58 -11.37
C LEU A 66 -12.00 8.97 -11.25
N PRO A 67 -12.75 8.35 -10.32
CA PRO A 67 -14.07 8.84 -9.93
C PRO A 67 -14.01 10.30 -9.46
N ASN A 68 -15.03 11.09 -9.80
CA ASN A 68 -15.11 12.50 -9.41
C ASN A 68 -15.50 12.69 -7.93
N ASP A 69 -16.32 11.78 -7.38
CA ASP A 69 -16.66 11.77 -5.96
C ASP A 69 -15.63 10.94 -5.19
N ALA A 70 -14.93 11.57 -4.25
CA ALA A 70 -13.99 10.90 -3.36
C ALA A 70 -14.66 9.79 -2.53
N THR A 71 -15.94 9.92 -2.21
CA THR A 71 -16.71 8.90 -1.49
C THR A 71 -16.88 7.64 -2.34
N GLU A 72 -17.14 7.80 -3.64
CA GLU A 72 -17.20 6.67 -4.58
C GLU A 72 -15.82 6.03 -4.74
N PHE A 73 -14.76 6.84 -4.85
CA PHE A 73 -13.40 6.34 -4.93
C PHE A 73 -13.01 5.50 -3.72
N ILE A 74 -13.28 5.98 -2.50
CA ILE A 74 -12.99 5.22 -1.27
C ILE A 74 -13.82 3.94 -1.20
N LYS A 75 -15.11 3.97 -1.61
CA LYS A 75 -15.96 2.76 -1.63
C LYS A 75 -15.45 1.67 -2.55
N ILE A 76 -14.76 2.00 -3.64
CA ILE A 76 -14.16 1.01 -4.56
C ILE A 76 -13.10 0.17 -3.84
N SER A 77 -12.39 0.73 -2.86
CA SER A 77 -11.31 0.03 -2.14
C SER A 77 -11.81 -1.21 -1.38
N GLY A 78 -13.01 -1.14 -0.79
CA GLY A 78 -13.51 -2.16 0.14
C GLY A 78 -12.72 -2.25 1.46
N CYS A 79 -11.89 -1.25 1.78
CA CYS A 79 -10.96 -1.27 2.91
C CYS A 79 -11.57 -0.86 4.26
N GLU A 80 -12.90 -0.92 4.43
CA GLU A 80 -13.58 -0.53 5.69
C GLU A 80 -13.08 -1.31 6.92
N PHE A 81 -12.52 -2.50 6.72
CA PHE A 81 -11.94 -3.32 7.79
C PHE A 81 -10.70 -2.69 8.47
N LEU A 82 -10.07 -1.68 7.86
CA LEU A 82 -8.87 -1.00 8.36
C LEU A 82 -9.15 0.10 9.40
N GLN A 83 -10.41 0.34 9.74
CA GLN A 83 -10.77 1.20 10.87
C GLN A 83 -10.09 0.73 12.17
N LEU A 84 -9.97 1.64 13.15
CA LEU A 84 -9.36 1.32 14.45
C LEU A 84 -10.01 0.07 15.09
N PRO A 85 -9.21 -0.76 15.79
CA PRO A 85 -9.77 -1.82 16.62
C PRO A 85 -10.62 -1.26 17.77
N ALA A 86 -11.44 -2.11 18.37
CA ALA A 86 -12.35 -1.72 19.47
C ALA A 86 -11.58 -1.14 20.67
N ASN A 87 -10.40 -1.68 20.97
CA ASN A 87 -9.41 -1.02 21.82
C ASN A 87 -8.42 -0.28 20.91
N PRO A 88 -8.50 1.06 20.80
CA PRO A 88 -7.74 1.80 19.79
C PRO A 88 -6.22 1.67 19.92
N THR A 89 -5.70 1.37 21.11
CA THR A 89 -4.25 1.24 21.36
C THR A 89 -3.80 -0.22 21.49
N ASP A 90 -4.61 -1.19 21.05
CA ASP A 90 -4.18 -2.58 20.92
C ASP A 90 -3.25 -2.72 19.72
N HIS A 91 -1.94 -2.74 19.98
CA HIS A 91 -0.91 -2.79 18.94
C HIS A 91 -0.99 -4.05 18.10
N LYS A 92 -1.30 -5.20 18.70
CA LYS A 92 -1.42 -6.46 17.95
C LYS A 92 -2.61 -6.40 16.98
N ALA A 93 -3.75 -5.90 17.45
CA ALA A 93 -4.92 -5.75 16.59
C ALA A 93 -4.71 -4.71 15.47
N ILE A 94 -3.90 -3.67 15.72
CA ILE A 94 -3.45 -2.73 14.68
C ILE A 94 -2.60 -3.46 13.63
N LEU A 95 -1.58 -4.20 14.05
CA LEU A 95 -0.68 -4.92 13.15
C LEU A 95 -1.43 -5.99 12.33
N GLU A 96 -2.39 -6.70 12.92
CA GLU A 96 -3.24 -7.66 12.21
C GLU A 96 -4.09 -7.00 11.11
N LYS A 97 -4.53 -5.75 11.32
CA LYS A 97 -5.21 -4.97 10.27
C LYS A 97 -4.27 -4.57 9.15
N CYS A 98 -3.07 -4.08 9.47
CA CYS A 98 -2.05 -3.76 8.47
C CYS A 98 -1.67 -5.00 7.65
N LEU A 99 -1.35 -6.12 8.30
CA LEU A 99 -1.06 -7.39 7.63
C LEU A 99 -2.16 -7.80 6.63
N LYS A 100 -3.43 -7.66 7.03
CA LYS A 100 -4.57 -8.00 6.18
C LYS A 100 -4.71 -7.07 4.96
N ALA A 101 -4.32 -5.79 5.09
CA ALA A 101 -4.23 -4.88 3.94
C ALA A 101 -3.20 -5.40 2.94
N GLU A 102 -1.97 -5.67 3.38
CA GLU A 102 -0.88 -6.03 2.46
C GLU A 102 -1.17 -7.36 1.77
N GLN A 103 -1.76 -8.32 2.49
CA GLN A 103 -2.22 -9.58 1.89
C GLN A 103 -3.27 -9.37 0.80
N GLY A 104 -4.16 -8.39 0.98
CA GLY A 104 -5.13 -8.00 -0.05
C GLY A 104 -4.47 -7.32 -1.24
N ALA A 105 -3.51 -6.43 -0.99
CA ALA A 105 -2.76 -5.72 -2.02
C ALA A 105 -1.90 -6.70 -2.86
N ILE A 106 -1.19 -7.65 -2.23
CA ILE A 106 -0.46 -8.74 -2.92
C ILE A 106 -1.35 -9.47 -3.92
N VAL A 107 -2.57 -9.84 -3.51
CA VAL A 107 -3.52 -10.53 -4.40
C VAL A 107 -3.90 -9.65 -5.59
N ASN A 108 -4.21 -8.37 -5.35
CA ASN A 108 -4.60 -7.46 -6.42
C ASN A 108 -3.43 -7.16 -7.38
N TRP A 109 -2.22 -6.92 -6.88
CA TRP A 109 -1.05 -6.61 -7.70
C TRP A 109 -0.51 -7.81 -8.47
N ASN A 110 -0.56 -9.00 -7.88
CA ASN A 110 -0.28 -10.24 -8.60
C ASN A 110 -1.27 -10.44 -9.78
N LYS A 111 -2.54 -10.07 -9.61
CA LYS A 111 -3.52 -10.08 -10.71
C LYS A 111 -3.12 -9.10 -11.82
N ILE A 112 -2.72 -7.86 -11.50
CA ILE A 112 -2.23 -6.90 -12.52
C ILE A 112 -1.00 -7.44 -13.24
N CYS A 113 -0.05 -8.04 -12.51
CA CYS A 113 1.12 -8.68 -13.11
C CYS A 113 0.71 -9.74 -14.14
N GLN A 114 -0.22 -10.64 -13.79
CA GLN A 114 -0.71 -11.68 -14.69
C GLN A 114 -1.44 -11.11 -15.92
N MET A 115 -2.24 -10.05 -15.74
CA MET A 115 -2.96 -9.40 -16.83
C MET A 115 -2.02 -8.76 -17.86
N THR A 116 -0.87 -8.25 -17.39
CA THR A 116 0.03 -7.38 -18.19
C THR A 116 1.28 -8.09 -18.68
N HIS A 117 1.67 -9.22 -18.08
CA HIS A 117 2.86 -9.98 -18.46
C HIS A 117 2.86 -10.34 -19.96
N GLY A 118 3.93 -9.94 -20.67
CA GLY A 118 4.10 -10.16 -22.11
C GLY A 118 3.18 -9.35 -23.03
N LYS A 119 2.34 -8.45 -22.47
CA LYS A 119 1.33 -7.68 -23.22
C LYS A 119 1.48 -6.17 -23.04
N ASP A 120 1.73 -5.73 -21.82
CA ASP A 120 1.92 -4.32 -21.45
C ASP A 120 3.14 -4.20 -20.52
N PRO A 121 4.35 -4.05 -21.08
CA PRO A 121 5.57 -4.01 -20.28
C PRO A 121 5.65 -2.80 -19.35
N ALA A 122 5.00 -1.67 -19.72
CA ALA A 122 5.00 -0.47 -18.89
C ALA A 122 4.15 -0.68 -17.62
N THR A 123 2.92 -1.20 -17.76
CA THR A 123 2.09 -1.51 -16.59
C THR A 123 2.66 -2.67 -15.77
N TYR A 124 3.27 -3.67 -16.43
CA TYR A 124 3.91 -4.78 -15.73
C TYR A 124 5.11 -4.33 -14.88
N ASP A 125 5.91 -3.37 -15.35
CA ASP A 125 7.04 -2.83 -14.58
C ASP A 125 6.56 -2.10 -13.31
N ILE A 126 5.46 -1.33 -13.40
CA ILE A 126 4.84 -0.70 -12.22
C ILE A 126 4.32 -1.77 -11.25
N ALA A 127 3.52 -2.71 -11.77
CA ALA A 127 2.82 -3.68 -10.93
C ALA A 127 3.75 -4.65 -10.19
N LYS A 128 4.83 -5.09 -10.83
CA LYS A 128 5.78 -6.02 -10.19
C LYS A 128 6.60 -5.35 -9.09
N ASP A 129 6.86 -4.05 -9.22
CA ASP A 129 7.66 -3.29 -8.25
C ASP A 129 6.83 -2.92 -7.03
N ILE A 130 5.55 -2.54 -7.22
CA ILE A 130 4.60 -2.40 -6.11
C ILE A 130 4.44 -3.76 -5.42
N LEU A 131 4.21 -4.84 -6.16
CA LEU A 131 4.12 -6.20 -5.60
C LEU A 131 5.34 -6.58 -4.75
N ALA A 132 6.54 -6.12 -5.11
CA ALA A 132 7.74 -6.37 -4.32
C ALA A 132 7.69 -5.66 -2.95
N GLU A 133 7.27 -4.38 -2.92
CA GLU A 133 7.07 -3.60 -1.68
C GLU A 133 5.98 -4.25 -0.81
N GLU A 134 4.85 -4.68 -1.39
CA GLU A 134 3.78 -5.37 -0.66
C GLU A 134 4.22 -6.69 0.01
N ILE A 135 5.04 -7.48 -0.69
CA ILE A 135 5.61 -8.73 -0.14
C ILE A 135 6.60 -8.42 0.99
N GLU A 136 7.37 -7.33 0.85
CA GLU A 136 8.22 -6.85 1.95
C GLU A 136 7.33 -6.50 3.15
N HIS A 137 6.31 -5.65 3.00
CA HIS A 137 5.43 -5.23 4.09
C HIS A 137 4.75 -6.39 4.80
N GLU A 138 4.22 -7.38 4.06
CA GLU A 138 3.65 -8.59 4.65
C GLU A 138 4.67 -9.31 5.55
N SER A 139 5.90 -9.47 5.06
CA SER A 139 6.97 -10.12 5.82
C SER A 139 7.30 -9.37 7.11
N TRP A 140 7.24 -8.04 7.08
CA TRP A 140 7.51 -7.18 8.23
C TRP A 140 6.44 -7.35 9.30
N PHE A 141 5.16 -7.33 8.92
CA PHE A 141 4.07 -7.52 9.88
C PHE A 141 4.02 -8.94 10.43
N LEU A 142 4.33 -9.96 9.62
CA LEU A 142 4.44 -11.34 10.10
C LEU A 142 5.57 -11.53 11.11
N GLU A 143 6.69 -10.81 10.94
CA GLU A 143 7.76 -10.78 11.95
C GLU A 143 7.25 -10.20 13.27
N LEU A 144 6.61 -9.03 13.22
CA LEU A 144 6.15 -8.32 14.42
C LEU A 144 5.06 -9.08 15.18
N ILE A 145 4.16 -9.76 14.47
CA ILE A 145 3.02 -10.48 15.10
C ILE A 145 3.42 -11.88 15.57
N TYR A 146 4.22 -12.60 14.78
CA TYR A 146 4.46 -14.04 14.98
C TYR A 146 5.92 -14.41 15.22
N GLY A 147 6.84 -13.45 15.20
CA GLY A 147 8.27 -13.72 15.30
C GLY A 147 8.82 -14.50 14.10
N ARG A 148 8.13 -14.48 12.95
CA ARG A 148 8.63 -15.08 11.70
C ARG A 148 9.87 -14.30 11.28
N PRO A 149 11.06 -14.92 11.15
CA PRO A 149 12.25 -14.19 10.73
C PRO A 149 12.03 -13.51 9.37
N SER A 150 12.34 -12.21 9.29
CA SER A 150 12.45 -11.48 8.03
C SER A 150 13.82 -10.80 7.93
N GLY A 151 14.21 -10.42 6.71
CA GLY A 151 15.39 -9.59 6.47
C GLY A 151 15.10 -8.10 6.59
N HIS A 152 13.97 -7.71 7.20
CA HIS A 152 13.53 -6.33 7.33
C HIS A 152 14.60 -5.50 8.01
N MET A 153 14.88 -4.36 7.40
CA MET A 153 15.52 -3.23 8.06
C MET A 153 14.71 -1.98 7.74
N ARG A 154 14.63 -1.07 8.72
CA ARG A 154 14.01 0.25 8.55
C ARG A 154 14.54 0.94 7.28
N ARG A 155 13.66 1.66 6.58
CA ARG A 155 14.09 2.54 5.50
C ARG A 155 15.04 3.62 6.05
N LYS A 156 15.96 4.11 5.22
CA LYS A 156 17.03 5.06 5.59
C LYS A 156 16.47 6.42 6.00
N TYR A 157 15.37 6.83 5.38
CA TYR A 157 14.66 8.06 5.65
C TYR A 157 13.17 7.87 5.34
N SER A 158 12.33 8.72 5.94
CA SER A 158 10.88 8.68 5.73
C SER A 158 10.55 8.94 4.25
N GLY A 159 9.83 8.03 3.60
CA GLY A 159 9.46 8.13 2.18
C GLY A 159 10.50 7.58 1.20
N GLU A 160 11.57 6.93 1.68
CA GLU A 160 12.36 6.03 0.83
C GLU A 160 11.46 4.87 0.37
N ARG A 161 11.50 4.60 -0.93
CA ARG A 161 10.61 3.67 -1.64
C ARG A 161 11.43 2.98 -2.75
N PRO A 162 12.20 1.94 -2.39
CA PRO A 162 13.29 1.45 -3.22
C PRO A 162 12.87 0.98 -4.61
N HIS A 163 11.65 0.46 -4.75
CA HIS A 163 11.16 -0.11 -6.00
C HIS A 163 10.29 0.90 -6.76
N THR A 164 9.49 1.71 -6.06
CA THR A 164 8.49 2.60 -6.71
C THR A 164 8.96 4.03 -6.95
N ARG A 165 10.13 4.46 -6.45
CA ARG A 165 10.66 5.82 -6.68
C ARG A 165 10.78 6.20 -8.16
N LYS A 166 11.10 5.23 -9.03
CA LYS A 166 11.22 5.47 -10.47
C LYS A 166 9.87 5.72 -11.15
N HIS A 167 8.76 5.32 -10.51
CA HIS A 167 7.39 5.44 -11.02
C HIS A 167 6.66 6.67 -10.46
N SER A 168 7.03 7.12 -9.25
CA SER A 168 6.42 8.29 -8.61
C SER A 168 7.46 9.24 -8.01
N ARG A 169 7.30 10.54 -8.31
CA ARG A 169 8.10 11.64 -7.74
C ARG A 169 7.44 12.32 -6.54
N ALA A 170 6.28 11.86 -6.10
CA ALA A 170 5.46 12.55 -5.09
C ALA A 170 6.20 12.78 -3.76
N LEU A 171 7.17 11.92 -3.44
CA LEU A 171 7.97 11.95 -2.21
C LEU A 171 9.46 12.26 -2.48
N ASP A 172 9.82 12.86 -3.61
CA ASP A 172 11.22 13.22 -3.92
C ASP A 172 11.67 14.56 -3.29
N MET A 173 10.72 15.40 -2.84
CA MET A 173 11.00 16.71 -2.23
C MET A 173 10.76 16.73 -0.71
N ALA A 174 10.56 15.55 -0.10
CA ALA A 174 10.38 15.39 1.35
C ALA A 174 11.73 15.28 2.07
#